data_AF-A0A940MPN9-F1
#
_entry.id   AF-A0A940MPN9-F1
#
_cell.length_a   1.000
_cell.length_b   1.000
_cell.length_c   1.000
_cell.angle_alpha   90.00
_cell.angle_beta   90.00
_cell.angle_gamma   90.00
#
_symmetry.space_group_name_H-M   'P 1'
#
loop_
_entity.id
_entity.type
_entity.pdbx_description
1 polymer ?
#
loop_
_entity_poly.entity_id
_entity_poly.type
_entity_poly.pdbx_seq_one_letter_code
_entity_poly.pdbx_strand_id
1 'polypeptide(L)'
;MADERVRPPVLPRVHGAPAPMGDEMEHYWLVQRVAKATGIDLVQAMERGVLEQARWAEIVTSCRSCHWTDGCARWLEAHTEAKDAEDRPLPGPCLNRRRLAQVKADLGEISQREE
;
A
#
# COMPACT_ATOMS: atom_id res chain seq x y z
N MET A 1 6.27 -0.74 -34.07
CA MET A 1 7.37 -1.49 -33.43
C MET A 1 7.04 -1.52 -31.95
N ALA A 2 6.39 -2.59 -31.49
CA ALA A 2 5.97 -2.72 -30.10
C ALA A 2 7.12 -3.32 -29.30
N ASP A 3 7.52 -2.61 -28.25
CA ASP A 3 8.52 -2.96 -27.25
C ASP A 3 8.15 -4.30 -26.59
N GLU A 4 8.79 -5.37 -27.05
CA GLU A 4 8.72 -6.72 -26.48
C GLU A 4 9.45 -6.68 -25.13
N ARG A 5 8.74 -6.20 -24.10
CA ARG A 5 9.19 -6.28 -22.71
C ARG A 5 9.51 -7.72 -22.39
N VAL A 6 10.81 -7.99 -22.33
CA VAL A 6 11.42 -9.27 -21.97
C VAL A 6 10.70 -9.82 -20.74
N ARG A 7 9.92 -10.88 -20.94
CA ARG A 7 9.38 -11.65 -19.82
C ARG A 7 10.57 -12.27 -19.11
N PRO A 8 10.82 -11.97 -17.81
CA PRO A 8 11.95 -12.57 -17.11
C PRO A 8 11.77 -14.09 -17.04
N PRO A 9 12.88 -14.87 -17.06
CA PRO A 9 12.81 -16.31 -16.99
C PRO A 9 12.18 -16.77 -15.67
N VAL A 10 11.26 -17.72 -15.75
CA VAL A 10 10.65 -18.35 -14.57
C VAL A 10 11.70 -19.29 -13.95
N LEU A 11 12.38 -18.84 -12.89
CA LEU A 11 13.34 -19.66 -12.15
C LEU A 11 12.60 -20.72 -11.30
N PRO A 12 13.13 -21.96 -11.20
CA PRO A 12 12.53 -22.99 -10.37
C PRO A 12 12.56 -22.58 -8.88
N ARG A 13 11.45 -22.79 -8.16
CA ARG A 13 11.38 -22.54 -6.71
C ARG A 13 12.25 -23.54 -5.97
N VAL A 14 13.43 -23.12 -5.54
CA VAL A 14 14.22 -23.87 -4.54
C VAL A 14 13.60 -23.60 -3.17
N HIS A 15 13.28 -24.65 -2.43
CA HIS A 15 12.75 -24.49 -1.06
C HIS A 15 13.86 -23.91 -0.18
N GLY A 16 13.68 -22.68 0.31
CA GLY A 16 14.60 -22.02 1.26
C GLY A 16 15.42 -20.84 0.71
N ALA A 17 15.38 -20.53 -0.60
CA ALA A 17 15.97 -19.28 -1.09
C ALA A 17 15.01 -18.10 -0.88
N PRO A 18 15.53 -16.89 -0.62
CA PRO A 18 14.71 -15.69 -0.60
C PRO A 18 14.06 -15.51 -1.97
N ALA A 19 12.72 -15.39 -1.99
CA ALA A 19 12.00 -15.05 -3.21
C ALA A 19 12.31 -13.59 -3.59
N PRO A 20 12.39 -13.26 -4.90
CA PRO A 20 12.47 -11.87 -5.32
C PRO A 20 11.24 -11.12 -4.83
N MET A 21 11.44 -9.88 -4.38
CA MET A 21 10.34 -8.99 -4.01
C MET A 21 9.53 -8.57 -5.25
N GLY A 22 8.28 -8.17 -5.03
CA GLY A 22 7.44 -7.59 -6.07
C GLY A 22 8.02 -6.30 -6.66
N ASP A 23 7.51 -5.93 -7.84
CA ASP A 23 7.91 -4.70 -8.54
C ASP A 23 7.63 -3.46 -7.68
N GLU A 24 8.59 -2.53 -7.65
CA GLU A 24 8.48 -1.38 -6.77
C GLU A 24 7.35 -0.43 -7.15
N MET A 25 7.19 -0.17 -8.44
CA MET A 25 6.20 0.77 -8.95
C MET A 25 4.78 0.21 -8.81
N GLU A 26 4.58 -1.08 -9.09
CA GLU A 26 3.30 -1.75 -8.87
C GLU A 26 2.85 -1.62 -7.41
N HIS A 27 3.76 -1.89 -6.46
CA HIS A 27 3.44 -1.84 -5.04
C HIS A 27 3.30 -0.40 -4.52
N TYR A 28 4.08 0.55 -5.04
CA TYR A 28 3.92 1.98 -4.77
C TYR A 28 2.50 2.46 -5.08
N TRP A 29 1.96 2.12 -6.25
CA TRP A 29 0.59 2.48 -6.64
C TRP A 29 -0.46 1.67 -5.89
N LEU A 30 -0.20 0.39 -5.61
CA LEU A 30 -1.13 -0.46 -4.86
C LEU A 30 -1.36 0.09 -3.45
N VAL A 31 -0.29 0.49 -2.74
CA VAL A 31 -0.41 1.05 -1.39
C VAL A 31 -1.22 2.34 -1.41
N GLN A 32 -0.98 3.25 -2.36
CA GLN A 32 -1.74 4.49 -2.47
C GLN A 32 -3.23 4.23 -2.72
N ARG A 33 -3.56 3.28 -3.60
CA ARG A 33 -4.95 2.90 -3.89
C ARG A 33 -5.63 2.30 -2.66
N VAL A 34 -4.95 1.42 -1.93
CA VAL A 34 -5.47 0.86 -0.67
C VAL A 34 -5.69 1.96 0.36
N ALA A 35 -4.72 2.85 0.57
CA ALA A 35 -4.83 3.96 1.50
C ALA A 35 -6.04 4.84 1.17
N LYS A 36 -6.17 5.26 -0.09
CA LYS A 36 -7.30 6.06 -0.58
C LYS A 36 -8.64 5.36 -0.38
N ALA A 37 -8.74 4.07 -0.69
CA ALA A 37 -9.96 3.27 -0.51
C ALA A 37 -10.37 3.11 0.96
N THR A 38 -9.47 3.44 1.90
CA THR A 38 -9.69 3.44 3.36
C THR A 38 -9.69 4.83 3.98
N GLY A 39 -9.78 5.89 3.16
CA GLY A 39 -9.86 7.27 3.62
C GLY A 39 -8.57 7.77 4.27
N ILE A 40 -7.41 7.26 3.85
CA ILE A 40 -6.10 7.70 4.35
C ILE A 40 -5.49 8.59 3.28
N ASP A 41 -5.36 9.88 3.58
CA ASP A 41 -4.67 10.84 2.72
C ASP A 41 -3.17 10.83 2.99
N LEU A 42 -2.43 10.04 2.20
CA LEU A 42 -0.98 9.94 2.31
C LEU A 42 -0.26 11.22 1.89
N VAL A 43 -0.85 12.01 0.99
CA VAL A 43 -0.24 13.28 0.52
C VAL A 43 -0.31 14.29 1.66
N GLN A 44 -1.49 14.48 2.24
CA GLN A 44 -1.67 15.34 3.39
C GLN A 44 -0.81 14.88 4.58
N ALA A 45 -0.73 13.58 4.84
CA ALA A 45 0.14 13.05 5.89
C ALA A 45 1.62 13.40 5.67
N MET A 46 2.11 13.39 4.42
CA MET A 46 3.47 13.82 4.10
C MET A 46 3.64 15.34 4.26
N GLU A 47 2.70 16.14 3.76
CA GLU A 47 2.72 17.61 3.86
C GLU A 47 2.68 18.11 5.30
N ARG A 48 1.93 17.43 6.17
CA ARG A 48 1.84 17.71 7.62
C ARG A 48 2.99 17.13 8.44
N GLY A 49 3.92 16.40 7.80
CA GLY A 49 5.06 15.77 8.49
C GLY A 49 4.70 14.53 9.34
N VAL A 50 3.47 14.04 9.27
CA VAL A 50 3.01 12.80 9.94
C VAL A 50 3.66 11.56 9.32
N LEU A 51 3.82 11.58 8.00
CA LEU A 51 4.43 10.51 7.23
C LEU A 51 5.76 10.98 6.66
N GLU A 52 6.85 10.61 7.33
CA GLU A 52 8.19 10.84 6.82
C GLU A 52 8.49 9.96 5.58
N GLN A 53 9.36 10.45 4.70
CA GLN A 53 9.75 9.76 3.47
C GLN A 53 10.39 8.38 3.74
N ALA A 54 11.18 8.25 4.82
CA ALA A 54 11.76 6.97 5.22
C ALA A 54 10.68 5.95 5.61
N ARG A 55 9.70 6.37 6.42
CA ARG A 55 8.54 5.55 6.81
C ARG A 55 7.69 5.17 5.60
N TRP A 56 7.54 6.06 4.62
CA TRP A 56 6.87 5.75 3.36
C TRP A 56 7.61 4.65 2.57
N ALA A 57 8.93 4.77 2.40
CA ALA A 57 9.75 3.76 1.73
C ALA A 57 9.66 2.39 2.43
N GLU A 58 9.60 2.35 3.76
CA GLU A 58 9.38 1.12 4.53
C GLU A 58 8.01 0.49 4.25
N ILE A 59 6.95 1.30 4.16
CA ILE A 59 5.60 0.82 3.83
C ILE A 59 5.61 0.18 2.44
N VAL A 60 6.18 0.84 1.43
CA VAL A 60 6.26 0.28 0.07
C VAL A 60 7.10 -1.01 0.06
N THR A 61 8.28 -1.00 0.68
CA THR A 61 9.17 -2.18 0.78
C THR A 61 8.49 -3.35 1.47
N SER A 62 7.79 -3.12 2.59
CA SER A 62 6.98 -4.11 3.28
C SER A 62 5.90 -4.69 2.37
N CYS A 63 5.23 -3.84 1.58
CA CYS A 63 4.23 -4.29 0.61
C CYS A 63 4.81 -5.23 -0.45
N ARG A 64 6.02 -4.94 -0.95
CA ARG A 64 6.70 -5.76 -1.98
C ARG A 64 7.05 -7.18 -1.52
N SER A 65 7.11 -7.40 -0.20
CA SER A 65 7.29 -8.74 0.39
C SER A 65 5.97 -9.50 0.59
N CYS A 66 4.82 -8.88 0.27
CA CYS A 66 3.51 -9.47 0.46
C CYS A 66 3.21 -10.51 -0.64
N HIS A 67 2.73 -11.68 -0.23
CA HIS A 67 2.32 -12.76 -1.15
C HIS A 67 0.81 -12.73 -1.47
N TRP A 68 0.07 -11.74 -0.97
CA TRP A 68 -1.39 -11.62 -1.09
C TRP A 68 -1.82 -10.44 -1.99
N THR A 69 -0.99 -10.08 -2.96
CA THR A 69 -1.22 -8.94 -3.87
C THR A 69 -2.52 -9.07 -4.68
N ASP A 70 -2.80 -10.25 -5.22
CA ASP A 70 -4.06 -10.52 -5.96
C ASP A 70 -5.30 -10.32 -5.08
N GLY A 71 -5.17 -10.60 -3.79
CA GLY A 71 -6.22 -10.35 -2.81
C GLY A 71 -6.46 -8.85 -2.59
N CYS A 72 -5.40 -8.05 -2.55
CA CYS A 72 -5.52 -6.59 -2.52
C CYS A 72 -6.20 -6.04 -3.78
N ALA A 73 -5.88 -6.57 -4.97
CA ALA A 73 -6.50 -6.14 -6.23
C ALA A 73 -8.01 -6.43 -6.24
N ARG A 74 -8.40 -7.67 -5.92
CA ARG A 74 -9.82 -8.07 -5.81
C ARG A 74 -10.57 -7.27 -4.76
N TRP A 75 -9.92 -7.01 -3.62
CA TRP A 75 -10.50 -6.17 -2.59
C TRP A 75 -10.70 -4.74 -3.10
N LEU A 76 -9.73 -4.15 -3.79
CA LEU A 76 -9.87 -2.80 -4.34
C LEU A 76 -11.01 -2.72 -5.35
N GLU A 77 -11.12 -3.68 -6.27
CA GLU A 77 -12.21 -3.72 -7.26
C GLU A 77 -13.60 -3.64 -6.61
N ALA A 78 -13.79 -4.36 -5.50
CA ALA A 78 -15.05 -4.34 -4.75
C ALA A 78 -15.34 -3.01 -4.03
N HIS A 79 -14.37 -2.08 -3.97
CA HIS A 79 -14.41 -0.91 -3.08
C HIS A 79 -13.98 0.41 -3.76
N THR A 80 -13.83 0.44 -5.09
CA THR A 80 -13.25 1.58 -5.84
C THR A 80 -14.09 2.87 -5.81
N GLU A 81 -15.39 2.81 -5.51
CA GLU A 81 -16.34 3.92 -5.74
C GLU A 81 -17.23 4.29 -4.54
N ALA A 82 -16.98 3.69 -3.38
CA ALA A 82 -17.95 3.70 -2.31
C ALA A 82 -17.74 4.93 -1.38
N LYS A 83 -18.83 5.68 -1.12
CA LYS A 83 -18.86 6.96 -0.39
C LYS A 83 -18.40 6.87 1.08
N ASP A 84 -18.24 5.67 1.59
CA ASP A 84 -17.89 5.28 2.96
C ASP A 84 -16.38 5.00 3.13
N ALA A 85 -15.53 5.54 2.25
CA ALA A 85 -14.09 5.31 2.33
C ALA A 85 -13.49 5.69 3.69
N GLU A 86 -14.02 6.73 4.35
CA GLU A 86 -13.52 7.23 5.63
C GLU A 86 -13.59 6.23 6.79
N ASP A 87 -14.49 5.25 6.77
CA ASP A 87 -14.61 4.26 7.87
C ASP A 87 -14.18 2.85 7.48
N ARG A 88 -13.73 2.68 6.23
CA ARG A 88 -13.42 1.35 5.72
C ARG A 88 -12.17 0.76 6.37
N PRO A 89 -12.26 -0.47 6.93
CA PRO A 89 -11.09 -1.14 7.45
C PRO A 89 -10.16 -1.60 6.31
N LEU A 90 -8.86 -1.51 6.56
CA LEU A 90 -7.83 -2.12 5.72
C LEU A 90 -8.04 -3.64 5.61
N PRO A 91 -7.70 -4.26 4.46
CA PRO A 91 -7.80 -5.71 4.29
C PRO A 91 -7.07 -6.45 5.41
N GLY A 92 -7.73 -7.46 5.98
CA GLY A 92 -7.16 -8.26 7.08
C GLY A 92 -5.74 -8.77 6.82
N PRO A 93 -5.44 -9.35 5.64
CA PRO A 93 -4.10 -9.85 5.31
C PRO A 93 -3.06 -8.78 4.90
N CYS A 94 -3.41 -7.49 4.88
CA CYS A 94 -2.49 -6.44 4.49
C CYS A 94 -1.35 -6.30 5.51
N LEU A 95 -0.09 -6.55 5.08
CA LEU A 95 1.10 -6.40 5.93
C LEU A 95 1.29 -4.97 6.46
N ASN A 96 0.75 -3.97 5.77
CA ASN A 96 0.83 -2.57 6.16
C ASN A 96 -0.38 -2.09 6.98
N ARG A 97 -1.33 -2.98 7.32
CA ARG A 97 -2.56 -2.60 8.02
C ARG A 97 -2.30 -1.71 9.24
N ARG A 98 -1.39 -2.13 10.12
CA ARG A 98 -1.05 -1.38 11.33
C ARG A 98 -0.37 -0.04 11.03
N ARG A 99 0.56 -0.01 10.06
CA ARG A 99 1.31 1.21 9.72
C ARG A 99 0.39 2.27 9.13
N LEU A 100 -0.49 1.87 8.21
CA LEU A 100 -1.46 2.77 7.59
C LEU A 100 -2.53 3.24 8.59
N ALA A 101 -3.02 2.36 9.46
CA ALA A 101 -3.93 2.75 10.53
C ALA A 101 -3.31 3.80 11.47
N GLN A 102 -2.02 3.66 11.79
CA GLN A 102 -1.31 4.65 12.59
C GLN A 102 -1.21 6.00 11.87
N VAL A 103 -0.83 6.01 10.58
CA VAL A 103 -0.78 7.26 9.78
C VAL A 103 -2.13 7.98 9.82
N LYS A 104 -3.24 7.23 9.72
CA LYS A 104 -4.59 7.79 9.80
C LYS A 104 -4.89 8.43 11.15
N ALA A 105 -4.56 7.73 12.24
CA ALA A 105 -4.77 8.23 13.59
C ALA A 105 -3.93 9.49 13.85
N ASP A 106 -2.64 9.44 13.53
CA ASP A 106 -1.70 10.57 13.68
C ASP A 106 -2.21 11.81 12.92
N LEU A 107 -2.68 11.62 11.67
CA LEU A 107 -3.24 12.70 10.86
C LEU A 107 -4.53 13.28 11.46
N GLY A 108 -5.42 12.43 11.97
CA GLY A 108 -6.64 12.87 12.65
C GLY A 108 -6.35 13.68 13.92
N GLU A 109 -5.34 13.29 14.70
CA GLU A 109 -4.91 14.03 15.89
C GLU A 109 -4.33 15.40 15.57
N ILE A 110 -3.59 15.54 14.47
CA ILE A 110 -3.07 16.86 14.04
C ILE A 110 -4.22 17.75 13.58
N SER A 111 -5.12 17.25 12.74
CA SER A 111 -6.24 18.05 12.23
C SER A 111 -7.14 18.58 13.36
N GLN A 112 -7.40 17.79 14.41
CA GLN A 112 -8.22 18.19 15.55
C GLN A 112 -7.57 19.25 16.47
N ARG A 113 -6.26 19.46 16.40
CA ARG A 113 -5.55 20.47 17.22
C ARG A 113 -5.55 21.85 16.59
N GLU A 114 -5.84 21.92 15.29
CA GLU A 114 -5.88 23.16 14.52
C GLU A 114 -7.28 23.80 14.53
N GLU A 115 -8.29 23.11 15.07
CA GLU A 115 -9.69 23.52 15.22
C GLU A 115 -9.99 24.07 16.63
#